data_AF-A0A3B3SM01-F1
#
_entry.id   AF-A0A3B3SM01-F1
#
_cell.length_a   1.000
_cell.length_b   1.000
_cell.length_c   1.000
_cell.angle_alpha   90.00
_cell.angle_beta   90.00
_cell.angle_gamma   90.00
#
_symmetry.space_group_name_H-M   'P 1'
#
loop_
_entity.id
_entity.type
_entity.pdbx_description
1 polymer ?
#
loop_
_entity_poly.entity_id
_entity_poly.type
_entity_poly.pdbx_seq_one_letter_code
_entity_poly.pdbx_strand_id
1 'polypeptide(L)'
;MVRDVLILFGMRARNLKWERGKYQMFEALGCHSCFKSQCASWRVHVSERLFTSPCHQKVSAGPRKQVCEVVLQHFDQQYSQELGQLWVVAREVLLQPHCWQYGIMLNRFCAPEDLRQRLCLQGFSSLVDHGSLQCFVHPARTRFPSQKHQPGWLKQYYLLNAASLLPVLALDMREGDRLLDMCSAPGGKALAVLQCVTPASLHCNELNFERQQWLSKTLESYVPPAVRNILTVSNLDGRTFGELQADTFDKVLVDAPCSNDRSWLFSAHPQQSAMRLGERTRLPEIQRDLLRSALAAVRPGGLVVYSTCTLSHAENGAVVQEVLSCCSNAELQNLEEMSCSLGHRFTFGPSSPFGLLVVPDHGRTWGPMFLSKLKRLY
;
A
#
# COMPACT_ATOMS: atom_id res chain seq x y z
N MET A 1 -42.62 21.28 -14.73
CA MET A 1 -41.15 21.45 -14.85
C MET A 1 -40.55 20.89 -13.58
N VAL A 2 -39.98 19.68 -13.49
CA VAL A 2 -39.38 18.79 -14.46
C VAL A 2 -39.96 17.41 -14.18
N ARG A 3 -40.79 16.93 -15.11
CA ARG A 3 -41.30 15.56 -15.16
C ARG A 3 -40.66 14.85 -16.37
N ASP A 4 -39.41 15.24 -16.65
CA ASP A 4 -38.60 14.81 -17.80
C ASP A 4 -37.11 14.91 -17.43
N VAL A 5 -36.64 14.04 -16.51
CA VAL A 5 -35.28 13.44 -16.51
C VAL A 5 -35.35 12.21 -15.61
N LEU A 6 -36.11 11.19 -16.04
CA LEU A 6 -36.15 9.87 -15.40
C LEU A 6 -36.27 8.79 -16.49
N ILE A 7 -35.39 8.88 -17.49
CA ILE A 7 -35.06 7.80 -18.43
C ILE A 7 -33.56 7.91 -18.71
N LEU A 8 -32.72 7.54 -17.75
CA LEU A 8 -31.29 7.25 -18.00
C LEU A 8 -30.64 6.33 -16.94
N PHE A 9 -31.38 5.90 -15.91
CA PHE A 9 -30.92 4.87 -14.97
C PHE A 9 -32.04 3.85 -14.73
N GLY A 10 -32.11 2.83 -15.60
CA GLY A 10 -33.07 1.73 -15.51
C GLY A 10 -32.98 0.94 -14.21
N MET A 11 -33.52 1.48 -13.13
CA MET A 11 -33.70 0.81 -11.85
C MET A 11 -35.15 0.99 -11.36
N ARG A 12 -35.83 -0.15 -11.19
CA ARG A 12 -37.18 -0.24 -10.61
C ARG A 12 -37.15 0.27 -9.16
N ALA A 13 -37.91 1.31 -8.88
CA ALA A 13 -38.19 1.76 -7.52
C ALA A 13 -39.07 0.72 -6.79
N ARG A 14 -38.56 0.12 -5.71
CA ARG A 14 -39.39 -0.45 -4.64
C ARG A 14 -38.78 -0.09 -3.29
N ASN A 15 -39.61 0.56 -2.48
CA ASN A 15 -39.50 0.85 -1.05
C ASN A 15 -38.54 1.98 -0.61
N LEU A 16 -38.96 3.23 -0.87
CA LEU A 16 -38.56 4.39 -0.08
C LEU A 16 -39.70 4.75 0.89
N LYS A 17 -39.48 4.59 2.19
CA LYS A 17 -40.29 5.25 3.24
C LYS A 17 -39.58 6.53 3.66
N TRP A 18 -40.27 7.65 3.51
CA TRP A 18 -39.88 8.95 4.04
C TRP A 18 -40.53 9.14 5.41
N GLU A 19 -39.75 9.41 6.45
CA GLU A 19 -40.28 9.92 7.72
C GLU A 19 -39.81 11.36 7.92
N ARG A 20 -40.79 12.24 8.17
CA ARG A 20 -40.64 13.67 8.45
C ARG A 20 -40.22 13.88 9.90
N GLY A 21 -39.20 14.69 10.14
CA GLY A 21 -38.79 15.10 11.48
C GLY A 21 -38.03 16.41 11.53
N LYS A 22 -38.79 17.51 11.59
CA LYS A 22 -38.51 18.85 12.16
C LYS A 22 -37.04 19.32 12.27
N TYR A 23 -36.67 20.33 11.49
CA TYR A 23 -35.70 21.34 11.92
C TYR A 23 -36.34 22.73 11.82
N GLN A 24 -36.37 23.44 12.95
CA GLN A 24 -36.79 24.83 13.06
C GLN A 24 -35.66 25.76 12.59
N MET A 25 -36.04 26.72 11.76
CA MET A 25 -35.30 27.91 11.39
C MET A 25 -35.07 28.81 12.61
N PHE A 26 -33.86 29.34 12.77
CA PHE A 26 -33.65 30.65 13.39
C PHE A 26 -32.65 31.43 12.53
N GLU A 27 -33.06 32.65 12.18
CA GLU A 27 -32.35 33.60 11.33
C GLU A 27 -31.87 34.81 12.17
N ALA A 28 -30.71 35.32 11.76
CA ALA A 28 -30.21 36.70 11.83
C ALA A 28 -29.90 37.40 13.17
N LEU A 29 -28.66 37.88 13.33
CA LEU A 29 -28.25 39.29 13.13
C LEU A 29 -26.77 39.55 13.51
N GLY A 30 -26.01 40.19 12.60
CA GLY A 30 -25.17 41.36 12.90
C GLY A 30 -23.68 41.25 13.34
N CYS A 31 -22.81 41.78 12.45
CA CYS A 31 -21.65 42.65 12.73
C CYS A 31 -20.21 42.09 12.85
N HIS A 32 -19.28 42.99 12.47
CA HIS A 32 -17.92 42.84 11.97
C HIS A 32 -16.83 42.43 12.99
N SER A 33 -15.76 41.83 12.42
CA SER A 33 -14.38 41.71 12.91
C SER A 33 -14.06 40.62 13.96
N CYS A 34 -13.45 39.51 13.51
CA CYS A 34 -12.14 39.06 14.02
C CYS A 34 -11.61 37.89 13.18
N PHE A 35 -10.45 38.10 12.58
CA PHE A 35 -9.67 37.11 11.84
C PHE A 35 -8.99 36.18 12.86
N LYS A 36 -9.73 35.20 13.40
CA LYS A 36 -9.26 34.04 14.18
C LYS A 36 -10.49 33.17 14.49
N SER A 37 -10.39 31.86 14.25
CA SER A 37 -11.44 30.82 14.44
C SER A 37 -12.41 30.60 13.26
N GLN A 38 -11.95 29.84 12.27
CA GLN A 38 -12.83 28.99 11.45
C GLN A 38 -12.31 27.55 11.48
N CYS A 39 -12.26 26.97 12.68
CA CYS A 39 -12.46 25.52 12.85
C CYS A 39 -13.92 25.32 13.25
N ALA A 40 -14.84 25.57 12.33
CA ALA A 40 -16.26 25.29 12.53
C ALA A 40 -16.49 23.77 12.37
N SER A 41 -16.50 23.08 13.50
CA SER A 41 -17.31 21.87 13.80
C SER A 41 -17.61 20.93 12.63
N TRP A 42 -16.64 20.11 12.22
CA TRP A 42 -16.94 18.81 11.66
C TRP A 42 -17.07 17.82 12.82
N ARG A 43 -18.29 17.45 13.20
CA ARG A 43 -18.49 16.29 14.09
C ARG A 43 -18.08 15.05 13.31
N VAL A 44 -16.87 14.57 13.57
CA VAL A 44 -16.52 13.17 13.32
C VAL A 44 -17.43 12.36 14.24
N HIS A 45 -18.53 11.84 13.71
CA HIS A 45 -19.27 10.83 14.44
C HIS A 45 -18.36 9.62 14.55
N VAL A 46 -17.89 9.30 15.75
CA VAL A 46 -17.18 8.05 16.03
C VAL A 46 -18.25 7.02 16.34
N SER A 47 -18.38 5.98 15.51
CA SER A 47 -19.21 4.83 15.85
C SER A 47 -18.54 4.06 16.99
N GLU A 48 -19.01 4.24 18.22
CA GLU A 48 -18.57 3.46 19.41
C GLU A 48 -18.97 1.97 19.36
N ARG A 49 -19.71 1.52 18.32
CA ARG A 49 -20.32 0.18 18.29
C ARG A 49 -19.38 -0.98 17.91
N LEU A 50 -18.07 -0.76 17.78
CA LEU A 50 -17.15 -1.83 17.35
C LEU A 50 -16.53 -2.63 18.50
N PHE A 51 -16.66 -2.22 19.76
CA PHE A 51 -15.85 -2.81 20.85
C PHE A 51 -16.61 -3.22 22.13
N THR A 52 -17.94 -3.18 22.18
CA THR A 52 -18.71 -3.55 23.39
C THR A 52 -19.13 -5.04 23.44
N SER A 53 -18.26 -5.97 23.03
CA SER A 53 -18.55 -7.40 23.20
C SER A 53 -17.26 -8.22 23.33
N PRO A 54 -17.17 -9.17 24.29
CA PRO A 54 -16.10 -10.16 24.29
C PRO A 54 -16.09 -10.87 22.94
N CYS A 55 -14.90 -11.09 22.38
CA CYS A 55 -14.70 -11.71 21.07
C CYS A 55 -15.14 -13.19 21.06
N HIS A 56 -16.45 -13.42 21.02
CA HIS A 56 -17.08 -14.68 20.66
C HIS A 56 -17.95 -14.45 19.43
N GLN A 57 -17.35 -13.91 18.37
CA GLN A 57 -17.98 -13.96 17.05
C GLN A 57 -17.74 -15.35 16.46
N LYS A 58 -18.83 -16.09 16.21
CA LYS A 58 -18.82 -17.37 15.48
C LYS A 58 -17.99 -17.22 14.21
N VAL A 59 -16.95 -18.03 14.10
CA VAL A 59 -16.05 -18.11 12.96
C VAL A 59 -16.85 -18.60 11.75
N SER A 60 -17.29 -17.69 10.88
CA SER A 60 -17.65 -18.09 9.53
C SER A 60 -16.36 -18.36 8.78
N ALA A 61 -16.09 -19.65 8.53
CA ALA A 61 -14.99 -20.06 7.68
C ALA A 61 -15.28 -19.54 6.26
N GLY A 62 -14.63 -18.45 5.87
CA GLY A 62 -14.54 -18.07 4.47
C GLY A 62 -13.97 -19.23 3.64
N PRO A 63 -14.11 -19.20 2.30
CA PRO A 63 -13.63 -20.27 1.43
C PRO A 63 -12.16 -20.57 1.76
N ARG A 64 -11.85 -21.85 2.02
CA ARG A 64 -10.48 -22.30 2.31
C ARG A 64 -9.62 -21.98 1.10
N LYS A 65 -8.61 -21.13 1.27
CA LYS A 65 -7.63 -20.85 0.21
C LYS A 65 -6.93 -22.16 -0.13
N GLN A 66 -7.15 -22.68 -1.33
CA GLN A 66 -6.48 -23.86 -1.83
C GLN A 66 -5.15 -23.46 -2.47
N VAL A 67 -4.11 -24.24 -2.22
CA VAL A 67 -2.80 -24.03 -2.81
C VAL A 67 -2.83 -24.45 -4.28
N CYS A 68 -2.26 -23.63 -5.16
CA CYS A 68 -2.10 -23.96 -6.56
C CYS A 68 -0.80 -24.74 -6.77
N GLU A 69 -0.91 -26.05 -6.92
CA GLU A 69 0.25 -26.96 -7.03
C GLU A 69 1.19 -26.61 -8.18
N VAL A 70 0.66 -26.18 -9.33
CA VAL A 70 1.49 -25.79 -10.49
C VAL A 70 2.40 -24.60 -10.16
N VAL A 71 1.88 -23.62 -9.40
CA VAL A 71 2.66 -22.46 -8.95
C VAL A 71 3.66 -22.88 -7.89
N LEU A 72 3.23 -23.71 -6.93
CA LEU A 72 4.10 -24.19 -5.87
C LEU A 72 5.28 -24.99 -6.41
N GLN A 73 5.07 -25.90 -7.36
CA GLN A 73 6.13 -26.69 -8.00
C GLN A 73 7.14 -25.79 -8.73
N HIS A 74 6.65 -24.78 -9.44
CA HIS A 74 7.51 -23.82 -10.12
C HIS A 74 8.35 -23.01 -9.12
N PHE A 75 7.74 -22.53 -8.02
CA PHE A 75 8.47 -21.85 -6.95
C PHE A 75 9.44 -22.78 -6.23
N ASP A 76 9.08 -24.04 -6.00
CA ASP A 76 9.97 -25.04 -5.41
C ASP A 76 11.21 -25.28 -6.27
N GLN A 77 11.06 -25.36 -7.60
CA GLN A 77 12.19 -25.51 -8.51
C GLN A 77 13.12 -24.29 -8.49
N GLN A 78 12.56 -23.08 -8.59
CA GLN A 78 13.34 -21.85 -8.70
C GLN A 78 13.94 -21.44 -7.35
N TYR A 79 13.11 -21.31 -6.31
CA TYR A 79 13.55 -20.73 -5.04
C TYR A 79 14.40 -21.67 -4.19
N SER A 80 14.32 -22.99 -4.39
CA SER A 80 15.29 -23.91 -3.79
C SER A 80 16.71 -23.64 -4.30
N GLN A 81 16.86 -23.21 -5.57
CA GLN A 81 18.16 -22.85 -6.14
C GLN A 81 18.61 -21.46 -5.71
N GLU A 82 17.70 -20.48 -5.72
CA GLU A 82 18.03 -19.08 -5.41
C GLU A 82 18.25 -18.81 -3.92
N LEU A 83 17.48 -19.46 -3.04
CA LEU A 83 17.44 -19.15 -1.60
C LEU A 83 17.90 -20.30 -0.70
N GLY A 84 18.03 -21.52 -1.22
CA GLY A 84 18.46 -22.70 -0.45
C GLY A 84 17.60 -22.93 0.79
N GLN A 85 18.22 -22.95 1.98
CA GLN A 85 17.53 -23.20 3.25
C GLN A 85 16.49 -22.13 3.61
N LEU A 86 16.67 -20.88 3.14
CA LEU A 86 15.69 -19.82 3.37
C LEU A 86 14.35 -20.12 2.67
N TRP A 87 14.38 -20.82 1.53
CA TRP A 87 13.15 -21.22 0.85
C TRP A 87 12.33 -22.21 1.67
N VAL A 88 12.98 -23.18 2.34
CA VAL A 88 12.29 -24.20 3.14
C VAL A 88 11.39 -23.54 4.19
N VAL A 89 11.94 -22.57 4.93
CA VAL A 89 11.21 -21.82 5.96
C VAL A 89 10.16 -20.89 5.34
N ALA A 90 10.53 -20.12 4.32
CA ALA A 90 9.61 -19.20 3.66
C ALA A 90 8.39 -19.93 3.08
N ARG A 91 8.62 -21.08 2.46
CA ARG A 91 7.58 -21.96 1.89
C ARG A 91 6.59 -22.41 2.95
N GLU A 92 7.05 -22.89 4.11
CA GLU A 92 6.18 -23.30 5.22
C GLU A 92 5.26 -22.16 5.66
N VAL A 93 5.81 -20.96 5.83
CA VAL A 93 5.05 -19.76 6.23
C VAL A 93 4.07 -19.32 5.13
N LEU A 94 4.51 -19.35 3.88
CA LEU A 94 3.68 -18.98 2.72
C LEU A 94 2.50 -19.93 2.53
N LEU A 95 2.67 -21.23 2.78
CA LEU A 95 1.59 -22.22 2.65
C LEU A 95 0.57 -22.18 3.80
N GLN A 96 0.82 -21.40 4.85
CA GLN A 96 -0.04 -21.29 6.02
C GLN A 96 -0.69 -19.89 6.11
N PRO A 97 -1.72 -19.56 5.31
CA PRO A 97 -2.31 -18.22 5.30
C PRO A 97 -2.94 -17.79 6.63
N HIS A 98 -3.19 -18.74 7.53
CA HIS A 98 -3.67 -18.49 8.87
C HIS A 98 -2.57 -18.03 9.85
N CYS A 99 -1.29 -18.17 9.50
CA CYS A 99 -0.17 -17.69 10.30
C CYS A 99 0.25 -16.25 9.96
N TRP A 100 -0.25 -15.69 8.85
CA TRP A 100 0.13 -14.38 8.36
C TRP A 100 -0.29 -13.26 9.32
N GLN A 101 0.68 -12.45 9.69
CA GLN A 101 0.50 -11.25 10.52
C GLN A 101 0.08 -10.06 9.65
N TYR A 102 -0.59 -9.11 10.29
CA TYR A 102 -0.95 -7.82 9.72
C TYR A 102 -0.45 -6.71 10.64
N GLY A 103 0.08 -5.65 10.04
CA GLY A 103 0.26 -4.37 10.71
C GLY A 103 -1.04 -3.57 10.71
N ILE A 104 -1.21 -2.76 11.74
CA ILE A 104 -2.31 -1.80 11.88
C ILE A 104 -1.69 -0.41 11.75
N MET A 105 -1.71 0.14 10.54
CA MET A 105 -1.28 1.51 10.29
C MET A 105 -2.40 2.48 10.65
N LEU A 106 -2.20 3.33 11.64
CA LEU A 106 -3.21 4.30 12.06
C LEU A 106 -3.34 5.40 11.00
N ASN A 107 -4.58 5.88 10.84
CA ASN A 107 -4.88 7.01 9.97
C ASN A 107 -4.75 8.32 10.75
N ARG A 108 -3.65 9.05 10.58
CA ARG A 108 -3.38 10.33 11.25
C ARG A 108 -4.48 11.39 11.05
N PHE A 109 -5.33 11.23 10.03
CA PHE A 109 -6.42 12.17 9.73
C PHE A 109 -7.69 11.93 10.57
N CYS A 110 -7.88 10.75 11.16
CA CYS A 110 -9.09 10.45 11.93
C CYS A 110 -8.94 9.40 13.04
N ALA A 111 -7.75 8.84 13.25
CA ALA A 111 -7.52 7.86 14.30
C ALA A 111 -7.79 8.49 15.68
N PRO A 112 -8.65 7.88 16.51
CA PRO A 112 -8.87 8.34 17.86
C PRO A 112 -7.58 8.27 18.69
N GLU A 113 -7.34 9.27 19.54
CA GLU A 113 -6.15 9.32 20.40
C GLU A 113 -6.05 8.10 21.34
N ASP A 114 -7.20 7.59 21.79
CA ASP A 114 -7.30 6.41 22.66
C ASP A 114 -7.03 5.08 21.93
N LEU A 115 -7.09 5.05 20.59
CA LEU A 115 -6.88 3.82 19.81
C LEU A 115 -5.46 3.27 20.02
N ARG A 116 -4.46 4.15 20.07
CA ARG A 116 -3.08 3.77 20.40
C ARG A 116 -3.01 3.09 21.77
N GLN A 117 -3.58 3.70 22.80
CA GLN A 117 -3.55 3.16 24.16
C GLN A 117 -4.26 1.81 24.23
N ARG A 118 -5.41 1.67 23.57
CA ARG A 118 -6.15 0.39 23.50
C ARG A 118 -5.36 -0.70 22.80
N LEU A 119 -4.68 -0.39 21.70
CA LEU A 119 -3.81 -1.35 21.02
C LEU A 119 -2.66 -1.80 21.93
N CYS A 120 -2.01 -0.88 22.65
CA CYS A 120 -0.97 -1.23 23.62
C CYS A 120 -1.50 -2.11 24.76
N LEU A 121 -2.67 -1.80 25.31
CA LEU A 121 -3.32 -2.64 26.35
C LEU A 121 -3.66 -4.05 25.84
N GLN A 122 -3.87 -4.20 24.54
CA GLN A 122 -4.09 -5.49 23.87
C GLN A 122 -2.79 -6.21 23.49
N GLY A 123 -1.62 -5.68 23.88
CA GLY A 123 -0.32 -6.30 23.61
C GLY A 123 0.29 -5.95 22.25
N PHE A 124 -0.29 -5.01 21.50
CA PHE A 124 0.34 -4.51 20.28
C PHE A 124 1.50 -3.58 20.61
N SER A 125 2.56 -3.67 19.81
CA SER A 125 3.75 -2.82 19.91
C SER A 125 3.92 -2.00 18.62
N SER A 126 4.52 -0.81 18.72
CA SER A 126 4.91 -0.06 17.53
C SER A 126 5.95 -0.87 16.75
N LEU A 127 5.75 -0.98 15.44
CA LEU A 127 6.66 -1.60 14.50
C LEU A 127 7.73 -0.60 14.06
N VAL A 128 7.32 0.63 13.78
CA VAL A 128 8.16 1.72 13.28
C VAL A 128 7.64 3.01 13.92
N ASP A 129 8.54 3.76 14.54
CA ASP A 129 8.32 5.15 14.93
C ASP A 129 9.13 6.03 13.99
N HIS A 130 8.57 6.35 12.81
CA HIS A 130 9.22 7.21 11.82
C HIS A 130 8.30 8.39 11.47
N GLY A 131 8.68 9.59 11.90
CA GLY A 131 7.85 10.78 11.75
C GLY A 131 6.49 10.60 12.41
N SER A 132 5.40 10.90 11.69
CA SER A 132 4.02 10.67 12.16
C SER A 132 3.46 9.28 11.83
N LEU A 133 4.20 8.43 11.12
CA LEU A 133 3.72 7.09 10.77
C LEU A 133 3.64 6.23 12.02
N GLN A 134 2.44 5.76 12.33
CA GLN A 134 2.18 4.86 13.45
C GLN A 134 1.67 3.53 12.90
N CYS A 135 2.45 2.47 13.07
CA CYS A 135 2.05 1.11 12.67
C CYS A 135 2.25 0.14 13.83
N PHE A 136 1.19 -0.55 14.22
CA PHE A 136 1.19 -1.47 15.35
C PHE A 136 1.16 -2.92 14.88
N VAL A 137 1.92 -3.78 15.57
CA VAL A 137 1.99 -5.22 15.30
C VAL A 137 1.88 -6.00 16.60
N HIS A 138 1.32 -7.21 16.49
CA HIS A 138 1.16 -8.12 17.61
C HIS A 138 2.01 -9.38 17.40
N PRO A 139 2.75 -9.86 18.42
CA PRO A 139 3.57 -11.06 18.29
C PRO A 139 2.72 -12.32 18.09
N ALA A 140 1.58 -12.41 18.78
CA ALA A 140 0.62 -13.48 18.57
C ALA A 140 -0.29 -13.22 17.35
N ARG A 141 -0.87 -14.30 16.84
CA ARG A 141 -1.76 -14.30 15.68
C ARG A 141 -3.14 -13.74 16.06
N THR A 142 -3.29 -12.42 15.98
CA THR A 142 -4.56 -11.74 16.27
C THR A 142 -5.18 -11.20 15.00
N ARG A 143 -6.45 -11.55 14.74
CA ARG A 143 -7.22 -10.89 13.69
C ARG A 143 -7.72 -9.54 14.21
N PHE A 144 -7.46 -8.50 13.43
CA PHE A 144 -8.05 -7.19 13.66
C PHE A 144 -9.18 -6.95 12.65
N PRO A 145 -10.33 -6.37 13.06
CA PRO A 145 -11.46 -6.21 12.17
C PRO A 145 -11.13 -5.27 11.01
N SER A 146 -11.47 -5.67 9.78
CA SER A 146 -11.37 -4.76 8.63
C SER A 146 -12.54 -3.78 8.61
N GLN A 147 -12.25 -2.52 8.28
CA GLN A 147 -13.28 -1.50 8.11
C GLN A 147 -13.73 -1.47 6.65
N LYS A 148 -15.05 -1.56 6.42
CA LYS A 148 -15.64 -1.42 5.07
C LYS A 148 -15.61 0.03 4.64
N HIS A 149 -15.47 0.28 3.34
CA HIS A 149 -15.60 1.62 2.78
C HIS A 149 -17.03 2.14 3.01
N GLN A 150 -17.15 3.40 3.45
CA GLN A 150 -18.41 4.10 3.62
C GLN A 150 -18.22 5.56 3.14
N PRO A 151 -19.00 6.03 2.15
CA PRO A 151 -18.88 7.40 1.65
C PRO A 151 -19.07 8.43 2.78
N GLY A 152 -18.13 9.39 2.87
CA GLY A 152 -18.14 10.42 3.91
C GLY A 152 -17.53 10.01 5.25
N TRP A 153 -17.09 8.77 5.42
CA TRP A 153 -16.49 8.27 6.67
C TRP A 153 -15.06 7.80 6.44
N LEU A 154 -14.14 8.39 7.20
CA LEU A 154 -12.74 7.98 7.18
C LEU A 154 -12.51 6.76 8.07
N LYS A 155 -11.77 5.80 7.54
CA LYS A 155 -11.29 4.62 8.27
C LYS A 155 -10.14 5.00 9.18
N GLN A 156 -10.18 4.49 10.40
CA GLN A 156 -9.26 4.86 11.48
C GLN A 156 -7.89 4.18 11.34
N TYR A 157 -7.82 3.08 10.60
CA TYR A 157 -6.58 2.32 10.40
C TYR A 157 -6.65 1.48 9.12
N TYR A 158 -5.47 1.22 8.54
CA TYR A 158 -5.27 0.36 7.38
C TYR A 158 -4.55 -0.92 7.80
N LEU A 159 -5.06 -2.08 7.38
CA LEU A 159 -4.44 -3.38 7.61
C LEU A 159 -3.53 -3.74 6.43
N LEU A 160 -2.26 -4.02 6.69
CA LEU A 160 -1.26 -4.29 5.65
C LEU A 160 -0.24 -5.35 6.07
N ASN A 161 0.48 -5.87 5.09
CA ASN A 161 1.76 -6.54 5.35
C ASN A 161 2.77 -5.45 5.76
N ALA A 162 3.35 -5.56 6.95
CA ALA A 162 4.28 -4.55 7.47
C ALA A 162 5.49 -4.32 6.56
N ALA A 163 5.94 -5.34 5.81
CA ALA A 163 7.06 -5.18 4.89
C ALA A 163 6.77 -4.16 3.78
N SER A 164 5.48 -3.92 3.44
CA SER A 164 5.09 -2.89 2.48
C SER A 164 5.40 -1.46 2.93
N LEU A 165 5.74 -1.23 4.20
CA LEU A 165 6.20 0.06 4.70
C LEU A 165 7.68 0.31 4.38
N LEU A 166 8.50 -0.73 4.19
CA LEU A 166 9.94 -0.54 3.98
C LEU A 166 10.27 0.29 2.74
N PRO A 167 9.63 0.09 1.56
CA PRO A 167 9.85 0.96 0.41
C PRO A 167 9.49 2.43 0.70
N VAL A 168 8.45 2.66 1.50
CA VAL A 168 7.99 4.01 1.87
C VAL A 168 8.98 4.68 2.81
N LEU A 169 9.51 3.95 3.78
CA LEU A 169 10.57 4.46 4.66
C LEU A 169 11.86 4.72 3.89
N ALA A 170 12.20 3.86 2.92
CA ALA A 170 13.41 4.00 2.11
C ALA A 170 13.38 5.25 1.21
N LEU A 171 12.20 5.73 0.80
CA LEU A 171 12.06 6.96 0.00
C LEU A 171 12.62 8.19 0.72
N ASP A 172 12.67 8.20 2.06
CA ASP A 172 13.05 9.37 2.87
C ASP A 172 12.25 10.63 2.44
N MET A 173 10.92 10.49 2.42
CA MET A 173 9.99 11.56 2.05
C MET A 173 10.03 12.71 3.05
N ARG A 174 10.04 13.95 2.55
CA ARG A 174 10.00 15.17 3.37
C ARG A 174 8.74 15.98 3.10
N GLU A 175 8.41 16.86 4.05
CA GLU A 175 7.31 17.82 3.88
C GLU A 175 7.56 18.67 2.62
N GLY A 176 6.54 18.77 1.76
CA GLY A 176 6.64 19.53 0.51
C GLY A 176 7.31 18.82 -0.68
N ASP A 177 7.81 17.59 -0.54
CA ASP A 177 8.31 16.82 -1.69
C ASP A 177 7.18 16.50 -2.68
N ARG A 178 7.50 16.41 -3.99
CA ARG A 178 6.61 15.89 -5.04
C ARG A 178 6.88 14.41 -5.28
N LEU A 179 5.86 13.56 -5.10
CA LEU A 179 5.97 12.11 -5.27
C LEU A 179 5.14 11.59 -6.44
N LEU A 180 5.74 10.73 -7.25
CA LEU A 180 5.05 9.82 -8.17
C LEU A 180 5.02 8.41 -7.58
N ASP A 181 3.84 7.85 -7.35
CA ASP A 181 3.62 6.42 -7.13
C ASP A 181 3.13 5.79 -8.43
N MET A 182 4.05 5.19 -9.17
CA MET A 182 3.86 4.81 -10.58
C MET A 182 2.90 3.61 -10.77
N CYS A 183 2.76 2.76 -9.75
CA CYS A 183 1.98 1.52 -9.75
C CYS A 183 1.20 1.40 -8.43
N SER A 184 0.34 2.37 -8.16
CA SER A 184 -0.12 2.69 -6.82
C SER A 184 -1.19 1.75 -6.27
N ALA A 185 -1.97 1.06 -7.09
CA ALA A 185 -3.10 0.30 -6.58
C ALA A 185 -2.68 -0.94 -5.76
N PRO A 186 -3.37 -1.25 -4.66
CA PRO A 186 -4.65 -0.68 -4.21
C PRO A 186 -4.53 0.62 -3.38
N GLY A 187 -3.35 1.22 -3.25
CA GLY A 187 -3.13 2.52 -2.60
C GLY A 187 -2.51 2.45 -1.21
N GLY A 188 -2.06 1.27 -0.75
CA GLY A 188 -1.52 1.11 0.60
C GLY A 188 -0.22 1.89 0.84
N LYS A 189 0.69 1.91 -0.14
CA LYS A 189 1.97 2.63 -0.06
C LYS A 189 1.78 4.15 -0.20
N ALA A 190 0.99 4.59 -1.18
CA ALA A 190 0.55 6.00 -1.27
C ALA A 190 -0.09 6.49 0.04
N LEU A 191 -0.97 5.70 0.65
CA LEU A 191 -1.56 6.05 1.94
C LEU A 191 -0.51 6.14 3.05
N ALA A 192 0.43 5.19 3.10
CA ALA A 192 1.51 5.20 4.08
C ALA A 192 2.39 6.45 3.94
N VAL A 193 2.68 6.93 2.72
CA VAL A 193 3.36 8.21 2.51
C VAL A 193 2.59 9.36 3.15
N LEU A 194 1.27 9.44 2.94
CA LEU A 194 0.42 10.46 3.56
C LEU A 194 0.36 10.34 5.09
N GLN A 195 0.65 9.16 5.65
CA GLN A 195 0.79 8.98 7.10
C GLN A 195 2.15 9.46 7.63
N CYS A 196 3.19 9.53 6.77
CA CYS A 196 4.51 10.03 7.13
C CYS A 196 4.60 11.56 7.05
N VAL A 197 4.14 12.17 5.95
CA VAL A 197 4.34 13.59 5.63
C VAL A 197 3.16 14.16 4.83
N THR A 198 3.11 15.49 4.68
CA THR A 198 2.23 16.17 3.72
C THR A 198 3.06 16.60 2.49
N PRO A 199 3.02 15.84 1.37
CA PRO A 199 3.75 16.20 0.15
C PRO A 199 3.15 17.45 -0.51
N ALA A 200 3.93 18.12 -1.37
CA ALA A 200 3.39 19.20 -2.21
C ALA A 200 2.44 18.63 -3.27
N SER A 201 2.77 17.45 -3.82
CA SER A 201 1.88 16.67 -4.67
C SER A 201 2.16 15.18 -4.53
N LEU A 202 1.10 14.38 -4.65
CA LEU A 202 1.17 12.92 -4.71
C LEU A 202 0.38 12.45 -5.93
N HIS A 203 1.11 12.00 -6.95
CA HIS A 203 0.56 11.44 -8.18
C HIS A 203 0.51 9.93 -8.07
N CYS A 204 -0.69 9.37 -7.91
CA CYS A 204 -0.94 7.93 -7.87
C CYS A 204 -1.39 7.43 -9.25
N ASN A 205 -0.52 6.71 -9.95
CA ASN A 205 -0.84 6.10 -11.23
C ASN A 205 -1.17 4.62 -11.08
N GLU A 206 -2.16 4.13 -11.82
CA GLU A 206 -2.42 2.69 -11.98
C GLU A 206 -2.92 2.41 -13.40
N LEU A 207 -2.22 1.54 -14.13
CA LEU A 207 -2.56 1.21 -15.53
C LEU A 207 -3.83 0.37 -15.65
N ASN A 208 -4.14 -0.51 -14.69
CA ASN A 208 -5.36 -1.29 -14.75
C ASN A 208 -6.57 -0.49 -14.21
N PHE A 209 -7.57 -0.26 -15.05
CA PHE A 209 -8.73 0.56 -14.70
C PHE A 209 -9.50 0.05 -13.47
N GLU A 210 -9.69 -1.26 -13.31
CA GLU A 210 -10.40 -1.82 -12.15
C GLU A 210 -9.60 -1.62 -10.85
N ARG A 211 -8.28 -1.83 -10.90
CA ARG A 211 -7.39 -1.57 -9.77
C ARG A 211 -7.32 -0.07 -9.45
N GLN A 212 -7.40 0.80 -10.45
CA GLN A 212 -7.50 2.25 -10.24
C GLN A 212 -8.77 2.60 -9.47
N GLN A 213 -9.90 1.94 -9.73
CA GLN A 213 -11.11 2.14 -8.92
C GLN A 213 -10.91 1.71 -7.46
N TRP A 214 -10.14 0.65 -7.20
CA TRP A 214 -9.79 0.26 -5.83
C TRP A 214 -8.91 1.30 -5.15
N LEU A 215 -7.91 1.83 -5.87
CA LEU A 215 -7.07 2.94 -5.42
C LEU A 215 -7.92 4.16 -5.04
N SER A 216 -8.84 4.59 -5.92
CA SER A 216 -9.74 5.72 -5.66
C SER A 216 -10.60 5.49 -4.42
N LYS A 217 -11.17 4.29 -4.26
CA LYS A 217 -11.93 3.91 -3.06
C LYS A 217 -11.08 3.88 -1.80
N THR A 218 -9.82 3.44 -1.89
CA THR A 218 -8.87 3.51 -0.78
C THR A 218 -8.63 4.96 -0.40
N LEU A 219 -8.23 5.82 -1.34
CA LEU A 219 -7.97 7.23 -1.06
C LEU A 219 -9.21 7.93 -0.47
N GLU A 220 -10.40 7.68 -1.01
CA GLU A 220 -11.64 8.20 -0.45
C GLU A 220 -11.91 7.73 0.98
N SER A 221 -11.56 6.48 1.30
CA SER A 221 -11.77 5.88 2.63
C SER A 221 -10.84 6.42 3.71
N TYR A 222 -9.70 7.02 3.35
CA TYR A 222 -8.68 7.38 4.33
C TYR A 222 -8.29 8.87 4.29
N VAL A 223 -8.45 9.55 3.15
CA VAL A 223 -7.98 10.92 2.97
C VAL A 223 -9.16 11.92 3.04
N PRO A 224 -9.11 12.90 3.97
CA PRO A 224 -10.14 13.94 4.08
C PRO A 224 -10.14 14.87 2.85
N PRO A 225 -11.29 15.48 2.51
CA PRO A 225 -11.38 16.43 1.39
C PRO A 225 -10.32 17.55 1.41
N ALA A 226 -9.95 18.03 2.60
CA ALA A 226 -8.98 19.11 2.78
C ALA A 226 -7.55 18.76 2.28
N VAL A 227 -7.22 17.48 2.12
CA VAL A 227 -5.92 17.01 1.64
C VAL A 227 -6.03 16.47 0.20
N ARG A 228 -7.23 16.42 -0.40
CA ARG A 228 -7.40 15.83 -1.75
C ARG A 228 -6.84 16.69 -2.87
N ASN A 229 -6.64 17.99 -2.65
CA ASN A 229 -6.09 18.91 -3.63
C ASN A 229 -4.65 18.60 -4.04
N ILE A 230 -3.87 17.91 -3.18
CA ILE A 230 -2.51 17.48 -3.52
C ILE A 230 -2.48 16.13 -4.25
N LEU A 231 -3.62 15.43 -4.35
CA LEU A 231 -3.71 14.10 -4.94
C LEU A 231 -4.08 14.17 -6.42
N THR A 232 -3.30 13.49 -7.24
CA THR A 232 -3.64 13.21 -8.65
C THR A 232 -3.77 11.71 -8.83
N VAL A 233 -4.85 11.25 -9.48
CA VAL A 233 -5.02 9.84 -9.84
C VAL A 233 -5.10 9.72 -11.36
N SER A 234 -4.25 8.88 -11.95
CA SER A 234 -4.20 8.67 -13.41
C SER A 234 -4.26 7.20 -13.80
N ASN A 235 -4.61 6.94 -15.06
CA ASN A 235 -4.63 5.63 -15.69
C ASN A 235 -3.73 5.66 -16.93
N LEU A 236 -2.42 5.77 -16.70
CA LEU A 236 -1.42 5.87 -17.76
C LEU A 236 -0.47 4.67 -17.70
N ASP A 237 0.19 4.40 -18.82
CA ASP A 237 1.33 3.48 -18.85
C ASP A 237 2.49 4.09 -18.07
N GLY A 238 2.92 3.43 -17.00
CA GLY A 238 4.02 3.89 -16.16
C GLY A 238 5.32 4.13 -16.94
N ARG A 239 5.50 3.44 -18.08
CA ARG A 239 6.70 3.51 -18.92
C ARG A 239 6.83 4.84 -19.66
N THR A 240 5.79 5.65 -19.76
CA THR A 240 5.83 6.93 -20.49
C THR A 240 6.10 8.16 -19.61
N PHE A 241 6.12 8.03 -18.28
CA PHE A 241 6.30 9.17 -17.38
C PHE A 241 7.63 9.89 -17.57
N GLY A 242 8.70 9.15 -17.88
CA GLY A 242 10.01 9.73 -18.17
C GLY A 242 10.01 10.70 -19.36
N GLU A 243 9.11 10.51 -20.32
CA GLU A 243 8.95 11.41 -21.48
C GLU A 243 7.92 12.51 -21.19
N LEU A 244 6.80 12.16 -20.56
CA LEU A 244 5.68 13.08 -20.32
C LEU A 244 5.96 14.10 -19.20
N GLN A 245 6.71 13.68 -18.17
CA GLN A 245 6.94 14.43 -16.94
C GLN A 245 8.39 14.28 -16.47
N ALA A 246 9.33 14.47 -17.41
CA ALA A 246 10.75 14.49 -17.11
C ALA A 246 11.09 15.48 -15.98
N ASP A 247 12.05 15.11 -15.13
CA ASP A 247 12.63 15.96 -14.08
C ASP A 247 11.61 16.64 -13.13
N THR A 248 10.42 16.05 -13.01
CA THR A 248 9.29 16.71 -12.35
C THR A 248 9.20 16.35 -10.86
N PHE A 249 9.55 15.11 -10.51
CA PHE A 249 9.32 14.58 -9.17
C PHE A 249 10.60 14.61 -8.32
N ASP A 250 10.45 14.92 -7.03
CA ASP A 250 11.54 14.83 -6.06
C ASP A 250 11.85 13.37 -5.73
N LYS A 251 10.79 12.55 -5.71
CA LYS A 251 10.81 11.13 -5.35
C LYS A 251 9.91 10.34 -6.28
N VAL A 252 10.29 9.11 -6.63
CA VAL A 252 9.45 8.18 -7.40
C VAL A 252 9.43 6.80 -6.72
N LEU A 253 8.23 6.25 -6.53
CA LEU A 253 8.02 4.88 -6.06
C LEU A 253 7.58 4.01 -7.24
N VAL A 254 8.33 2.93 -7.47
CA VAL A 254 8.03 1.90 -8.46
C VAL A 254 7.74 0.60 -7.72
N ASP A 255 6.51 0.45 -7.22
CA ASP A 255 6.02 -0.82 -6.68
C ASP A 255 5.55 -1.72 -7.83
N ALA A 256 6.50 -2.36 -8.50
CA ALA A 256 6.30 -2.90 -9.82
C ALA A 256 5.33 -4.10 -9.83
N PRO A 257 4.53 -4.27 -10.90
CA PRO A 257 3.78 -5.51 -11.11
C PRO A 257 4.77 -6.68 -11.17
N CYS A 258 4.51 -7.71 -10.38
CA CYS A 258 5.40 -8.86 -10.19
C CYS A 258 4.59 -10.14 -9.97
N SER A 259 5.28 -11.28 -9.84
CA SER A 259 4.66 -12.57 -9.57
C SER A 259 3.90 -12.67 -8.25
N ASN A 260 3.95 -11.65 -7.38
CA ASN A 260 3.15 -11.51 -6.14
C ASN A 260 2.93 -12.86 -5.44
N ASP A 261 4.04 -13.48 -5.03
CA ASP A 261 4.13 -14.93 -4.76
C ASP A 261 3.10 -15.39 -3.75
N ARG A 262 2.87 -14.58 -2.70
CA ARG A 262 1.86 -14.84 -1.67
C ARG A 262 0.45 -14.93 -2.26
N SER A 263 0.12 -14.11 -3.27
CA SER A 263 -1.19 -14.16 -3.92
C SER A 263 -1.29 -15.27 -4.97
N TRP A 264 -0.23 -15.51 -5.73
CA TRP A 264 -0.25 -16.51 -6.81
C TRP A 264 -0.33 -17.95 -6.27
N LEU A 265 0.22 -18.21 -5.08
CA LEU A 265 0.11 -19.51 -4.40
C LEU A 265 -1.33 -19.94 -4.13
N PHE A 266 -2.30 -19.02 -4.03
CA PHE A 266 -3.69 -19.33 -3.63
C PHE A 266 -4.71 -19.04 -4.73
N SER A 267 -4.35 -19.30 -5.99
CA SER A 267 -5.28 -19.18 -7.12
C SER A 267 -6.29 -20.32 -7.15
N ALA A 268 -7.58 -19.98 -7.32
CA ALA A 268 -8.67 -20.95 -7.44
C ALA A 268 -8.72 -21.65 -8.81
N HIS A 269 -7.98 -21.16 -9.82
CA HIS A 269 -8.06 -21.65 -11.20
C HIS A 269 -6.67 -22.04 -11.73
N PRO A 270 -6.34 -23.34 -11.77
CA PRO A 270 -5.03 -23.82 -12.21
C PRO A 270 -4.63 -23.39 -13.63
N GLN A 271 -5.58 -23.33 -14.56
CA GLN A 271 -5.33 -22.88 -15.93
C GLN A 271 -4.89 -21.42 -16.00
N GLN A 272 -5.55 -20.54 -15.23
CA GLN A 272 -5.15 -19.13 -15.13
C GLN A 272 -3.76 -19.00 -14.49
N SER A 273 -3.45 -19.84 -13.51
CA SER A 273 -2.12 -19.87 -12.89
C SER A 273 -1.04 -20.29 -13.89
N ALA A 274 -1.28 -21.31 -14.71
CA ALA A 274 -0.34 -21.74 -15.76
C ALA A 274 -0.10 -20.63 -16.80
N MET A 275 -1.16 -19.92 -17.21
CA MET A 275 -1.03 -18.76 -18.09
C MET A 275 -0.17 -17.66 -17.46
N ARG A 276 -0.43 -17.31 -16.19
CA ARG A 276 0.37 -16.32 -15.44
C ARG A 276 1.84 -16.71 -15.34
N LEU A 277 2.14 -17.99 -15.14
CA LEU A 277 3.52 -18.49 -15.15
C LEU A 277 4.18 -18.33 -16.52
N GLY A 278 3.44 -18.55 -17.61
CA GLY A 278 3.92 -18.27 -18.96
C GLY A 278 4.23 -16.79 -19.19
N GLU A 279 3.39 -15.89 -18.65
CA GLU A 279 3.57 -14.43 -18.73
C GLU A 279 4.66 -13.90 -17.79
N ARG A 280 4.99 -14.63 -16.72
CA ARG A 280 5.98 -14.23 -15.71
C ARG A 280 7.33 -13.87 -16.30
N THR A 281 7.74 -14.54 -17.37
CA THR A 281 9.03 -14.30 -18.06
C THR A 281 9.13 -12.90 -18.67
N ARG A 282 8.00 -12.23 -18.92
CA ARG A 282 7.95 -10.85 -19.46
C ARG A 282 7.96 -9.78 -18.38
N LEU A 283 7.74 -10.14 -17.12
CA LEU A 283 7.66 -9.17 -16.02
C LEU A 283 8.99 -8.40 -15.82
N PRO A 284 10.18 -9.04 -15.85
CA PRO A 284 11.44 -8.32 -15.72
C PRO A 284 11.62 -7.22 -16.79
N GLU A 285 11.19 -7.48 -18.03
CA GLU A 285 11.27 -6.48 -19.11
C GLU A 285 10.43 -5.24 -18.79
N ILE A 286 9.17 -5.45 -18.41
CA ILE A 286 8.26 -4.37 -18.00
C ILE A 286 8.82 -3.61 -16.79
N GLN A 287 9.38 -4.33 -15.81
CA GLN A 287 9.95 -3.76 -14.59
C GLN A 287 11.18 -2.87 -14.90
N ARG A 288 12.06 -3.29 -15.82
CA ARG A 288 13.19 -2.48 -16.29
C ARG A 288 12.71 -1.19 -16.96
N ASP A 289 11.70 -1.29 -17.82
CA ASP A 289 11.16 -0.12 -18.52
C ASP A 289 10.50 0.88 -17.56
N LEU A 290 9.75 0.39 -16.57
CA LEU A 290 9.18 1.21 -15.50
C LEU A 290 10.28 1.91 -14.69
N LEU A 291 11.34 1.18 -14.31
CA LEU A 291 12.44 1.73 -13.54
C LEU A 291 13.23 2.79 -14.34
N ARG A 292 13.47 2.56 -15.63
CA ARG A 292 14.09 3.56 -16.54
C ARG A 292 13.22 4.81 -16.65
N SER A 293 11.91 4.64 -16.83
CA SER A 293 10.97 5.75 -16.89
C SER A 293 10.93 6.56 -15.59
N ALA A 294 10.98 5.88 -14.45
CA ALA A 294 11.04 6.52 -13.13
C ALA A 294 12.33 7.33 -12.94
N LEU A 295 13.48 6.81 -13.38
CA LEU A 295 14.75 7.53 -13.36
C LEU A 295 14.71 8.78 -14.26
N ALA A 296 14.03 8.74 -15.40
CA ALA A 296 13.86 9.92 -16.26
C ALA A 296 12.84 10.94 -15.68
N ALA A 297 11.81 10.48 -14.97
CA ALA A 297 10.78 11.34 -14.38
C ALA A 297 11.24 12.03 -13.08
N VAL A 298 12.15 11.41 -12.32
CA VAL A 298 12.72 12.01 -11.11
C VAL A 298 13.74 13.07 -11.49
N ARG A 299 13.74 14.21 -10.79
CA ARG A 299 14.74 15.27 -11.02
C ARG A 299 16.16 14.80 -10.66
N PRO A 300 17.19 15.45 -11.21
CA PRO A 300 18.56 15.31 -10.72
C PRO A 300 18.67 15.51 -9.20
N GLY A 301 19.38 14.61 -8.54
CA GLY A 301 19.51 14.53 -7.08
C GLY A 301 18.31 13.89 -6.36
N GLY A 302 17.21 13.61 -7.07
CA GLY A 302 16.03 12.95 -6.52
C GLY A 302 16.23 11.44 -6.33
N LEU A 303 15.27 10.80 -5.67
CA LEU A 303 15.36 9.37 -5.30
C LEU A 303 14.28 8.53 -5.97
N VAL A 304 14.64 7.33 -6.38
CA VAL A 304 13.72 6.29 -6.84
C VAL A 304 13.80 5.12 -5.88
N VAL A 305 12.65 4.61 -5.44
CA VAL A 305 12.59 3.31 -4.76
C VAL A 305 11.87 2.34 -5.67
N TYR A 306 12.57 1.28 -6.05
CA TYR A 306 12.01 0.13 -6.75
C TYR A 306 11.65 -0.94 -5.72
N SER A 307 10.44 -1.50 -5.79
CA SER A 307 10.03 -2.60 -4.91
C SER A 307 9.17 -3.63 -5.63
N THR A 308 9.20 -4.85 -5.12
CA THR A 308 8.32 -5.95 -5.56
C THR A 308 7.89 -6.77 -4.36
N CYS A 309 6.85 -7.60 -4.52
CA CYS A 309 6.42 -8.58 -3.50
C CYS A 309 6.68 -10.03 -3.94
N THR A 310 7.82 -10.25 -4.61
CA THR A 310 8.30 -11.56 -5.09
C THR A 310 9.69 -11.89 -4.52
N LEU A 311 9.98 -13.18 -4.37
CA LEU A 311 11.30 -13.68 -4.00
C LEU A 311 12.26 -13.79 -5.19
N SER A 312 11.76 -13.71 -6.42
CA SER A 312 12.48 -13.91 -7.68
C SER A 312 13.66 -12.97 -7.88
N HIS A 313 14.88 -13.52 -7.95
CA HIS A 313 16.06 -12.72 -8.31
C HIS A 313 15.90 -12.02 -9.68
N ALA A 314 15.28 -12.70 -10.64
CA ALA A 314 15.05 -12.19 -12.00
C ALA A 314 14.15 -10.94 -12.04
N GLU A 315 13.23 -10.79 -11.08
CA GLU A 315 12.34 -9.63 -10.95
C GLU A 315 12.90 -8.58 -9.96
N ASN A 316 14.02 -8.88 -9.29
CA ASN A 316 14.58 -8.09 -8.20
C ASN A 316 15.96 -7.54 -8.57
N GLY A 317 17.03 -8.16 -8.06
CA GLY A 317 18.41 -7.72 -8.26
C GLY A 317 18.80 -7.66 -9.73
N ALA A 318 18.34 -8.60 -10.56
CA ALA A 318 18.65 -8.62 -11.99
C ALA A 318 18.09 -7.39 -12.73
N VAL A 319 16.87 -6.95 -12.41
CA VAL A 319 16.26 -5.74 -12.98
C VAL A 319 17.09 -4.51 -12.65
N VAL A 320 17.42 -4.34 -11.36
CA VAL A 320 18.20 -3.19 -10.88
C VAL A 320 19.60 -3.18 -11.49
N GLN A 321 20.27 -4.33 -11.51
CA GLN A 321 21.59 -4.50 -12.09
C GLN A 321 21.60 -4.10 -13.57
N GLU A 322 20.64 -4.60 -14.35
CA GLU A 322 20.60 -4.31 -15.78
C GLU A 322 20.31 -2.83 -16.05
N VAL A 323 19.39 -2.21 -15.31
CA VAL A 323 19.12 -0.77 -15.46
C VAL A 323 20.36 0.04 -15.11
N LEU A 324 21.05 -0.26 -14.00
CA LEU A 324 22.30 0.43 -13.63
C LEU A 324 23.42 0.23 -14.67
N SER A 325 23.47 -0.93 -15.34
CA SER A 325 24.45 -1.18 -16.40
C SER A 325 24.24 -0.32 -17.65
N CYS A 326 22.99 0.12 -17.89
CA CYS A 326 22.63 0.95 -19.04
C CYS A 326 22.46 2.44 -18.69
N CYS A 327 22.30 2.78 -17.40
CA CYS A 327 22.01 4.13 -16.94
C CYS A 327 23.16 4.66 -16.06
N SER A 328 24.11 5.38 -16.66
CA SER A 328 25.26 5.95 -15.95
C SER A 328 24.91 7.10 -14.99
N ASN A 329 23.70 7.65 -15.09
CA ASN A 329 23.22 8.75 -14.25
C ASN A 329 22.43 8.28 -13.02
N ALA A 330 22.51 7.00 -12.64
CA ALA A 330 21.88 6.45 -11.46
C ALA A 330 22.90 5.78 -10.53
N GLU A 331 22.76 6.03 -9.24
CA GLU A 331 23.62 5.46 -8.20
C GLU A 331 22.78 4.72 -7.17
N LEU A 332 23.21 3.52 -6.78
CA LEU A 332 22.57 2.78 -5.71
C LEU A 332 22.86 3.42 -4.35
N GLN A 333 21.84 3.51 -3.51
CA GLN A 333 21.96 4.02 -2.15
C GLN A 333 22.00 2.86 -1.15
N ASN A 334 22.87 2.97 -0.15
CA ASN A 334 23.03 1.94 0.87
C ASN A 334 21.77 1.85 1.77
N LEU A 335 21.32 0.63 2.05
CA LEU A 335 20.19 0.30 2.91
C LEU A 335 20.58 -0.56 4.14
N GLU A 336 21.87 -0.76 4.40
CA GLU A 336 22.38 -1.57 5.53
C GLU A 336 21.91 -1.05 6.89
N GLU A 337 21.88 0.27 7.10
CA GLU A 337 21.37 0.84 8.36
C GLU A 337 19.90 0.47 8.60
N MET A 338 19.09 0.42 7.53
CA MET A 338 17.69 -0.01 7.60
C MET A 338 17.59 -1.50 7.95
N SER A 339 18.41 -2.37 7.33
CA SER A 339 18.36 -3.80 7.62
C SER A 339 18.87 -4.11 9.03
N CYS A 340 19.92 -3.42 9.49
CA CYS A 340 20.45 -3.56 10.86
C CYS A 340 19.42 -3.11 11.91
N SER A 341 18.82 -1.92 11.75
CA SER A 341 17.84 -1.39 12.71
C SER A 341 16.56 -2.22 12.76
N LEU A 342 16.08 -2.73 11.62
CA LEU A 342 14.81 -3.44 11.51
C LEU A 342 14.94 -4.97 11.53
N GLY A 343 16.16 -5.52 11.62
CA GLY A 343 16.42 -6.97 11.60
C GLY A 343 15.79 -7.75 12.78
N HIS A 344 15.48 -7.06 13.87
CA HIS A 344 14.73 -7.65 14.99
C HIS A 344 13.23 -7.86 14.65
N ARG A 345 12.68 -7.14 13.66
CA ARG A 345 11.27 -7.24 13.23
C ARG A 345 11.09 -8.00 11.92
N PHE A 346 12.06 -7.93 11.03
CA PHE A 346 12.00 -8.54 9.69
C PHE A 346 13.15 -9.53 9.51
N THR A 347 12.89 -10.62 8.80
CA THR A 347 13.95 -11.53 8.35
C THR A 347 14.40 -11.07 6.97
N PHE A 348 15.67 -10.68 6.86
CA PHE A 348 16.28 -10.32 5.59
C PHE A 348 16.94 -11.55 4.97
N GLY A 349 16.79 -11.69 3.65
CA GLY A 349 17.46 -12.71 2.85
C GLY A 349 18.96 -12.44 2.70
N PRO A 350 19.64 -13.18 1.80
CA PRO A 350 21.06 -13.00 1.55
C PRO A 350 21.36 -11.55 1.16
N SER A 351 22.52 -11.03 1.59
CA SER A 351 22.95 -9.69 1.18
C SER A 351 23.06 -9.65 -0.34
N SER A 352 22.31 -8.73 -0.95
CA SER A 352 22.39 -8.45 -2.38
C SER A 352 22.98 -7.07 -2.55
N PRO A 353 23.97 -6.89 -3.44
CA PRO A 353 24.53 -5.58 -3.72
C PRO A 353 23.52 -4.65 -4.41
N PHE A 354 22.32 -5.12 -4.78
CA PHE A 354 21.33 -4.35 -5.52
C PHE A 354 20.06 -4.02 -4.73
N GLY A 355 19.94 -4.46 -3.48
CA GLY A 355 18.79 -4.15 -2.64
C GLY A 355 18.60 -5.09 -1.45
N LEU A 356 17.53 -4.86 -0.69
CA LEU A 356 17.14 -5.69 0.44
C LEU A 356 15.97 -6.59 0.06
N LEU A 357 16.02 -7.85 0.51
CA LEU A 357 14.91 -8.79 0.39
C LEU A 357 14.41 -9.17 1.79
N VAL A 358 13.13 -8.92 2.07
CA VAL A 358 12.44 -9.48 3.24
C VAL A 358 11.83 -10.82 2.87
N VAL A 359 12.20 -11.85 3.62
CA VAL A 359 11.75 -13.23 3.45
C VAL A 359 10.84 -13.60 4.61
N PRO A 360 9.67 -14.21 4.37
CA PRO A 360 8.82 -14.70 5.46
C PRO A 360 9.52 -15.75 6.31
N ASP A 361 9.41 -15.63 7.63
CA ASP A 361 10.06 -16.51 8.61
C ASP A 361 9.11 -16.82 9.78
N HIS A 362 9.42 -17.88 10.53
CA HIS A 362 8.66 -18.25 11.72
C HIS A 362 8.69 -17.10 12.74
N GLY A 363 7.50 -16.67 13.19
CA GLY A 363 7.35 -15.51 14.10
C GLY A 363 7.49 -14.14 13.44
N ARG A 364 8.07 -14.05 12.23
CA ARG A 364 8.20 -12.83 11.42
C ARG A 364 7.67 -13.08 10.01
N THR A 365 6.35 -13.20 9.89
CA THR A 365 5.68 -13.66 8.67
C THR A 365 5.49 -12.57 7.61
N TRP A 366 6.33 -11.53 7.64
CA TRP A 366 6.27 -10.37 6.76
C TRP A 366 6.84 -10.69 5.37
N GLY A 367 6.47 -9.86 4.39
CA GLY A 367 6.90 -10.07 3.01
C GLY A 367 6.17 -11.21 2.28
N PRO A 368 6.72 -11.71 1.15
CA PRO A 368 7.97 -11.25 0.53
C PRO A 368 7.95 -9.77 0.16
N MET A 369 9.09 -9.10 0.27
CA MET A 369 9.24 -7.70 -0.18
C MET A 369 10.69 -7.44 -0.57
N PHE A 370 10.95 -7.13 -1.83
CA PHE A 370 12.22 -6.59 -2.27
C PHE A 370 12.14 -5.07 -2.32
N LEU A 371 13.24 -4.39 -1.99
CA LEU A 371 13.39 -2.97 -2.24
C LEU A 371 14.82 -2.59 -2.63
N SER A 372 14.93 -1.64 -3.54
CA SER A 372 16.18 -1.01 -3.95
C SER A 372 15.99 0.50 -3.99
N LYS A 373 16.99 1.24 -3.52
CA LYS A 373 16.95 2.71 -3.47
C LYS A 373 18.03 3.25 -4.40
N LEU A 374 17.63 4.07 -5.36
CA LEU A 374 18.50 4.69 -6.34
C LEU A 374 18.41 6.21 -6.21
N LYS A 375 19.51 6.90 -6.53
CA LYS A 375 19.57 8.35 -6.66
C LYS A 375 19.94 8.69 -8.09
N ARG A 376 19.22 9.64 -8.69
CA ARG A 376 19.64 10.22 -9.97
C ARG A 376 20.72 11.26 -9.74
N LEU A 377 21.81 11.20 -10.49
CA LEU A 377 22.98 12.07 -10.30
C LEU A 377 22.86 13.41 -11.03
N TYR A 378 22.53 13.38 -12.33
CA TYR A 378 22.44 14.54 -13.21
C TYR A 378 21.33 14.41 -14.24
#